data_AF-A0A7R8HEB4-F1
#
_entry.id   AF-A0A7R8HEB4-F1
#
_cell.length_a   1.000
_cell.length_b   1.000
_cell.length_c   1.000
_cell.angle_alpha   90.00
_cell.angle_beta   90.00
_cell.angle_gamma   90.00
#
_symmetry.space_group_name_H-M   'P 1'
#
loop_
_entity.id
_entity.type
_entity.pdbx_description
1 polymer ?
#
loop_
_entity_poly.entity_id
_entity_poly.type
_entity_poly.pdbx_seq_one_letter_code
_entity_poly.pdbx_strand_id
1 'polypeptide(L)'
;MEQLRISKDVIKNYIQGKPATLEIFLSDTAHTHAIFGKDSLGTSISFLFLLELLKLGSSNTSNHNMKAIIQISILSTLILGVFGGFDNICKNTMTTCTRDEFRCMDPEYYFQCSKACGCKGPCLDPNAECLGNSLICLNDPNRNACPRSCGVCEGCNNLVHDDICEINAYRCNAYNVKYLCAKTCGKCSETCRNKMASDDVCDRFHRFGYSSRSSNYSSIMTDVCYGTCSSGCRIIP
;
A
#
# COMPACT_ATOMS: atom_id res chain seq x y z
N MET A 1 -34.85 2.16 -17.80
CA MET A 1 -34.19 1.30 -16.78
C MET A 1 -32.81 1.02 -17.33
N GLU A 2 -31.82 1.83 -16.96
CA GLU A 2 -30.45 1.75 -17.50
C GLU A 2 -29.70 0.62 -16.78
N GLN A 3 -29.20 -0.37 -17.53
CA GLN A 3 -28.38 -1.45 -16.96
C GLN A 3 -26.90 -1.16 -17.22
N LEU A 4 -26.18 -0.79 -16.16
CA LEU A 4 -24.72 -0.74 -16.19
C LEU A 4 -24.17 -2.17 -16.27
N ARG A 5 -23.58 -2.56 -17.40
CA ARG A 5 -22.88 -3.85 -17.55
C ARG A 5 -21.37 -3.61 -17.55
N ILE A 6 -20.72 -3.96 -16.44
CA ILE A 6 -19.26 -4.03 -16.36
C ILE A 6 -18.84 -5.43 -16.78
N SER A 7 -18.05 -5.55 -17.85
CA SER A 7 -17.51 -6.86 -18.27
C SER A 7 -16.56 -7.41 -17.20
N LYS A 8 -16.69 -8.70 -16.86
CA LYS A 8 -15.84 -9.39 -15.87
C LYS A 8 -14.35 -9.34 -16.24
N ASP A 9 -14.04 -9.17 -17.51
CA ASP A 9 -12.67 -9.09 -18.01
C ASP A 9 -11.96 -7.79 -17.62
N VAL A 10 -12.70 -6.71 -17.35
CA VAL A 10 -12.14 -5.41 -16.94
C VAL A 10 -11.47 -5.51 -15.57
N ILE A 11 -12.16 -6.12 -14.61
CA ILE A 11 -11.63 -6.31 -13.24
C ILE A 11 -10.41 -7.25 -13.28
N LYS A 12 -10.49 -8.33 -14.05
CA LYS A 12 -9.39 -9.29 -14.20
C LYS A 12 -8.14 -8.66 -14.83
N ASN A 13 -8.31 -7.87 -15.88
CA ASN A 13 -7.19 -7.20 -16.56
C ASN A 13 -6.56 -6.09 -15.71
N TYR A 14 -7.37 -5.33 -14.97
CA TYR A 14 -6.88 -4.31 -14.03
C TYR A 14 -6.04 -4.92 -12.89
N ILE A 15 -6.51 -6.01 -12.27
CA ILE A 15 -5.75 -6.74 -11.23
C ILE A 15 -4.42 -7.28 -11.78
N GLN A 16 -4.37 -7.63 -13.07
CA GLN A 16 -3.18 -8.16 -13.73
C GLN A 16 -2.25 -7.07 -14.30
N GLY A 17 -2.55 -5.79 -14.10
CA GLY A 17 -1.75 -4.67 -14.61
C GLY A 17 -1.77 -4.53 -16.13
N LYS A 18 -2.79 -5.09 -16.80
CA LYS A 18 -3.00 -4.96 -18.24
C LYS A 18 -3.94 -3.77 -18.52
N PRO A 19 -3.80 -3.09 -19.67
CA PRO A 19 -4.79 -2.08 -20.07
C PRO A 19 -6.17 -2.72 -20.17
N ALA A 20 -7.17 -2.07 -19.58
CA ALA A 20 -8.54 -2.54 -19.52
C ALA A 20 -9.49 -1.46 -20.06
N THR A 21 -10.26 -1.79 -21.08
CA THR A 21 -11.25 -0.87 -21.65
C THR A 21 -12.60 -1.15 -21.01
N LEU A 22 -13.20 -0.13 -20.38
CA LEU A 22 -14.55 -0.18 -19.86
C LEU A 22 -15.48 0.43 -20.90
N GLU A 23 -16.40 -0.37 -21.43
CA GLU A 23 -17.49 0.13 -22.26
C GLU A 23 -18.71 0.38 -21.37
N ILE A 24 -19.19 1.62 -21.37
CA ILE A 24 -20.39 2.02 -20.63
C ILE A 24 -21.47 2.32 -21.66
N PHE A 25 -22.55 1.55 -21.63
CA PHE A 25 -23.72 1.78 -22.48
C PHE A 25 -24.71 2.67 -21.74
N LEU A 26 -24.87 3.91 -22.20
CA LEU A 26 -25.76 4.90 -21.57
C LEU A 26 -27.14 5.01 -22.25
N SER A 27 -27.29 4.56 -23.49
CA SER A 27 -28.56 4.21 -24.16
C SER A 27 -28.28 3.63 -25.55
N ASP A 28 -29.32 3.17 -26.28
CA ASP A 28 -29.22 2.54 -27.61
C ASP A 28 -28.56 3.41 -28.72
N THR A 29 -28.24 4.67 -28.45
CA THR A 29 -27.67 5.60 -29.45
C THR A 29 -26.34 6.25 -29.06
N ALA A 30 -25.80 5.98 -27.87
CA ALA A 30 -24.55 6.59 -27.40
C ALA A 30 -23.54 5.52 -26.95
N HIS A 31 -22.49 5.35 -27.77
CA HIS A 31 -21.31 4.56 -27.42
C HIS A 31 -20.22 5.48 -26.88
N THR A 32 -19.74 5.19 -25.67
CA THR A 32 -18.60 5.92 -25.10
C THR A 32 -17.60 4.91 -24.57
N HIS A 33 -16.33 5.07 -24.98
CA HIS A 33 -15.23 4.21 -24.57
C HIS A 33 -14.43 4.91 -23.48
N ALA A 34 -14.28 4.27 -22.32
CA ALA A 34 -13.34 4.69 -21.30
C ALA A 34 -12.18 3.70 -21.24
N ILE A 35 -10.98 4.16 -21.59
CA ILE A 35 -9.76 3.35 -21.52
C ILE A 35 -9.12 3.59 -20.16
N PHE A 36 -8.98 2.53 -19.37
CA PHE A 36 -8.28 2.54 -18.09
C PHE A 36 -6.95 1.81 -18.24
N GLY A 37 -5.86 2.49 -17.91
CA GLY A 37 -4.52 1.90 -17.96
C GLY A 37 -3.57 2.60 -17.00
N LYS A 38 -2.56 1.85 -16.54
CA LYS A 38 -1.35 2.43 -15.97
C LYS A 38 -0.35 2.61 -17.10
N ASP A 39 0.26 3.79 -17.22
CA ASP A 39 1.42 3.95 -18.10
C ASP A 39 2.64 3.21 -17.53
N SER A 40 3.73 3.16 -18.31
CA SER A 40 5.02 2.57 -17.90
C SER A 40 5.65 3.24 -16.67
N LEU A 41 5.06 4.33 -16.17
CA LEU A 41 5.46 5.06 -14.97
C LEU A 41 4.54 4.78 -13.76
N GLY A 42 3.52 3.94 -13.92
CA GLY A 42 2.62 3.53 -12.83
C GLY A 42 1.54 4.56 -12.49
N THR A 43 1.44 5.65 -13.25
CA THR A 43 0.41 6.68 -13.09
C THR A 43 -0.93 6.14 -13.57
N SER A 44 -1.97 6.23 -12.74
CA SER A 44 -3.34 5.99 -13.18
C SER A 44 -3.71 7.05 -14.21
N ILE A 45 -3.81 6.67 -15.49
CA ILE A 45 -4.27 7.59 -16.54
C ILE A 45 -5.79 7.76 -16.39
N SER A 46 -6.21 8.86 -15.79
CA SER A 46 -7.60 9.35 -15.82
C SER A 46 -7.67 10.62 -16.66
N PHE A 47 -7.40 10.54 -17.97
CA PHE A 47 -7.19 11.74 -18.80
C PHE A 47 -8.30 12.11 -19.80
N LEU A 48 -9.42 11.39 -19.87
CA LEU A 48 -10.51 11.75 -20.81
C LEU A 48 -11.85 12.08 -20.15
N PHE A 49 -12.08 11.65 -18.91
CA PHE A 49 -13.40 11.78 -18.28
C PHE A 49 -13.74 13.22 -17.85
N LEU A 50 -12.75 13.99 -17.37
CA LEU A 50 -13.01 15.31 -16.78
C LEU A 50 -13.27 16.39 -17.85
N LEU A 51 -12.63 16.30 -19.02
CA LEU A 51 -12.69 17.34 -20.05
C LEU A 51 -14.00 17.31 -20.87
N GLU A 52 -14.55 16.12 -21.14
CA GLU A 52 -15.85 16.00 -21.80
C GLU A 52 -17.02 16.34 -20.86
N LEU A 53 -16.93 15.98 -19.58
CA LEU A 53 -17.95 16.36 -18.59
C LEU A 53 -18.00 17.87 -18.36
N LEU A 54 -16.85 18.57 -18.36
CA LEU A 54 -16.81 20.04 -18.29
C LEU A 54 -17.41 20.70 -19.55
N LYS A 55 -17.22 20.11 -20.73
CA LYS A 55 -17.87 20.59 -21.97
C LYS A 55 -19.38 20.36 -21.95
N LEU A 56 -19.85 19.23 -21.42
CA LEU A 56 -21.27 18.91 -21.28
C LEU A 56 -21.99 19.78 -20.23
N GLY A 57 -21.29 20.19 -19.17
CA GLY A 57 -21.82 21.09 -18.13
C GLY A 57 -22.01 22.55 -18.59
N SER A 58 -21.41 22.95 -19.72
CA SER A 58 -21.52 24.32 -20.25
C SER A 58 -22.72 24.51 -21.20
N SER A 59 -23.45 23.45 -21.52
CA SER A 59 -24.68 23.51 -22.32
C SER A 59 -25.88 23.31 -21.40
N ASN A 60 -26.82 24.26 -21.39
CA ASN A 60 -28.07 24.25 -20.63
C ASN A 60 -28.71 22.84 -20.59
N THR A 61 -28.47 22.08 -19.53
CA THR A 61 -28.96 20.72 -19.38
C THR A 61 -29.82 20.59 -18.13
N SER A 62 -30.92 19.85 -18.28
CA SER A 62 -31.99 19.75 -17.29
C SER A 62 -31.50 19.14 -15.97
N ASN A 63 -32.24 19.43 -14.90
CA ASN A 63 -31.98 19.05 -13.51
C ASN A 63 -31.76 17.54 -13.29
N HIS A 64 -32.21 16.68 -14.22
CA HIS A 64 -31.98 15.23 -14.17
C HIS A 64 -30.54 14.82 -14.55
N ASN A 65 -29.95 15.47 -15.55
CA ASN A 65 -28.59 15.15 -16.01
C ASN A 65 -27.54 15.57 -14.98
N MET A 66 -27.80 16.66 -14.26
CA MET A 66 -26.93 17.17 -13.20
C MET A 66 -26.82 16.18 -12.03
N LYS A 67 -27.93 15.52 -11.65
CA LYS A 67 -27.92 14.48 -10.60
C LYS A 67 -27.10 13.26 -11.00
N ALA A 68 -27.21 12.80 -12.26
CA ALA A 68 -26.42 11.68 -12.76
C ALA A 68 -24.92 12.01 -12.79
N ILE A 69 -24.54 13.22 -13.24
CA ILE A 69 -23.15 13.69 -13.25
C ILE A 69 -22.58 13.78 -11.82
N ILE A 70 -23.36 14.28 -10.87
CA ILE A 70 -22.96 14.35 -9.45
C ILE A 70 -22.79 12.93 -8.89
N GLN A 71 -23.71 12.01 -9.15
CA GLN A 71 -23.62 10.61 -8.70
C GLN A 71 -22.41 9.88 -9.29
N ILE A 72 -22.11 10.07 -10.58
CA ILE A 72 -20.93 9.49 -11.23
C ILE A 72 -19.64 10.11 -10.66
N SER A 73 -19.62 11.41 -10.38
CA SER A 73 -18.47 12.09 -9.79
C SER A 73 -18.18 11.58 -8.36
N ILE A 74 -19.23 11.38 -7.55
CA ILE A 74 -19.13 10.81 -6.19
C ILE A 74 -18.69 9.34 -6.25
N LEU A 75 -19.19 8.56 -7.21
CA LEU A 75 -18.80 7.16 -7.37
C LEU A 75 -17.35 7.04 -7.86
N SER A 76 -16.89 7.95 -8.72
CA SER A 76 -15.52 8.01 -9.21
C SER A 76 -14.54 8.39 -8.09
N THR A 77 -14.89 9.34 -7.23
CA THR A 77 -14.07 9.69 -6.05
C THR A 77 -14.11 8.62 -4.97
N LEU A 78 -15.21 7.88 -4.81
CA LEU A 78 -15.29 6.70 -3.93
C LEU A 78 -14.39 5.56 -4.44
N ILE A 79 -14.37 5.30 -5.75
CA ILE A 79 -13.50 4.26 -6.32
C ILE A 79 -12.03 4.69 -6.22
N LEU A 80 -11.70 5.96 -6.50
CA LEU A 80 -10.32 6.47 -6.36
C LEU A 80 -9.86 6.58 -4.89
N GLY A 81 -10.77 6.90 -3.96
CA GLY A 81 -10.46 7.03 -2.53
C GLY A 81 -10.32 5.70 -1.79
N VAL A 82 -10.88 4.61 -2.32
CA VAL A 82 -10.78 3.26 -1.74
C VAL A 82 -9.50 2.54 -2.15
N PHE A 83 -8.80 3.01 -3.19
CA PHE A 83 -7.49 2.47 -3.60
C PHE A 83 -6.35 3.44 -3.30
N GLY A 84 -6.28 3.95 -2.06
CA GLY A 84 -5.06 4.49 -1.47
C GLY A 84 -4.01 3.39 -1.29
N GLY A 85 -3.56 2.78 -2.38
CA GLY A 85 -2.45 1.84 -2.38
C GLY A 85 -1.15 2.62 -2.22
N PHE A 86 -0.24 2.10 -1.41
CA PHE A 86 1.10 2.65 -1.31
C PHE A 86 1.78 2.54 -2.70
N ASP A 87 2.22 3.68 -3.26
CA ASP A 87 2.78 3.77 -4.63
C ASP A 87 4.16 3.10 -4.81
N ASN A 88 4.63 2.35 -3.81
CA ASN A 88 5.90 1.65 -3.86
C ASN A 88 5.73 0.34 -4.62
N ILE A 89 6.30 0.30 -5.84
CA ILE A 89 6.31 -0.88 -6.69
C ILE A 89 7.65 -1.60 -6.66
N CYS A 90 7.58 -2.92 -6.82
CA CYS A 90 8.73 -3.77 -7.07
C CYS A 90 9.46 -3.38 -8.35
N LYS A 91 10.63 -2.75 -8.21
CA LYS A 91 11.47 -2.33 -9.34
C LYS A 91 12.95 -2.42 -9.03
N ASN A 92 13.73 -2.64 -10.09
CA ASN A 92 15.17 -2.43 -10.08
C ASN A 92 15.42 -1.01 -10.59
N THR A 93 16.11 -0.19 -9.80
CA THR A 93 16.55 1.16 -10.20
C THR A 93 17.96 1.13 -10.78
N MET A 94 18.76 0.11 -10.46
CA MET A 94 20.06 -0.13 -11.09
C MET A 94 19.97 -1.18 -12.20
N THR A 95 20.79 -1.01 -13.24
CA THR A 95 20.92 -1.99 -14.34
C THR A 95 21.72 -3.23 -13.94
N THR A 96 22.53 -3.15 -12.89
CA THR A 96 23.39 -4.23 -12.39
C THR A 96 22.73 -5.06 -11.28
N CYS A 97 21.42 -4.95 -11.12
CA CYS A 97 20.68 -5.74 -10.14
C CYS A 97 20.70 -7.22 -10.49
N THR A 98 21.19 -8.02 -9.56
CA THR A 98 21.30 -9.47 -9.65
C THR A 98 20.70 -10.08 -8.41
N ARG A 99 20.15 -11.28 -8.55
CA ARG A 99 19.78 -12.08 -7.39
C ARG A 99 21.07 -12.54 -6.71
N ASP A 100 21.33 -12.00 -5.52
CA ASP A 100 22.51 -12.32 -4.72
C ASP A 100 22.08 -12.46 -3.26
N GLU A 101 22.43 -13.58 -2.63
CA GLU A 101 21.98 -13.94 -1.30
C GLU A 101 22.38 -12.91 -0.24
N PHE A 102 23.63 -12.42 -0.30
CA PHE A 102 24.19 -11.51 0.68
C PHE A 102 23.75 -10.09 0.43
N ARG A 103 23.82 -9.63 -0.83
CA ARG A 103 23.45 -8.27 -1.20
C ARG A 103 21.95 -8.05 -1.04
N CYS A 104 21.10 -9.02 -1.33
CA CYS A 104 19.66 -8.85 -1.14
C CYS A 104 19.24 -8.70 0.33
N MET A 105 20.11 -9.07 1.28
CA MET A 105 19.90 -8.85 2.71
C MET A 105 20.43 -7.48 3.20
N ASP A 106 21.20 -6.78 2.35
CA ASP A 106 21.61 -5.39 2.59
C ASP A 106 20.46 -4.45 2.20
N PRO A 107 19.95 -3.60 3.13
CA PRO A 107 18.85 -2.70 2.84
C PRO A 107 19.08 -1.78 1.64
N GLU A 108 20.26 -1.18 1.53
CA GLU A 108 20.57 -0.24 0.44
C GLU A 108 20.48 -0.92 -0.92
N TYR A 109 21.07 -2.12 -1.03
CA TYR A 109 20.95 -2.91 -2.24
C TYR A 109 19.52 -3.40 -2.48
N TYR A 110 18.82 -3.89 -1.45
CA TYR A 110 17.44 -4.37 -1.58
C TYR A 110 16.52 -3.30 -2.16
N PHE A 111 16.53 -2.07 -1.63
CA PHE A 111 15.62 -1.03 -2.12
C PHE A 111 15.94 -0.58 -3.56
N GLN A 112 17.19 -0.71 -3.99
CA GLN A 112 17.59 -0.44 -5.38
C GLN A 112 17.30 -1.62 -6.32
N CYS A 113 17.30 -2.85 -5.80
CA CYS A 113 17.20 -4.09 -6.58
C CYS A 113 16.05 -5.00 -6.14
N SER A 114 14.97 -4.41 -5.62
CA SER A 114 13.88 -5.13 -4.95
C SER A 114 13.27 -6.23 -5.81
N LYS A 115 13.11 -5.98 -7.12
CA LYS A 115 12.57 -6.96 -8.07
C LYS A 115 13.53 -8.13 -8.29
N ALA A 116 14.83 -7.90 -8.42
CA ALA A 116 15.83 -8.96 -8.53
C ALA A 116 15.96 -9.78 -7.24
N CYS A 117 15.73 -9.15 -6.09
CA CYS A 117 15.77 -9.80 -4.79
C CYS A 117 14.51 -10.60 -4.45
N GLY A 118 13.41 -10.39 -5.17
CA GLY A 118 12.21 -11.23 -5.08
C GLY A 118 11.01 -10.58 -4.39
N CYS A 119 10.95 -9.24 -4.35
CA CYS A 119 9.85 -8.54 -3.67
C CYS A 119 8.47 -8.91 -4.23
N LYS A 120 7.48 -8.90 -3.33
CA LYS A 120 6.10 -9.30 -3.60
C LYS A 120 5.11 -8.42 -2.83
N GLY A 121 4.00 -8.11 -3.49
CA GLY A 121 2.83 -7.46 -2.88
C GLY A 121 2.94 -5.93 -2.76
N PRO A 122 1.90 -5.28 -2.22
CA PRO A 122 1.77 -3.83 -2.21
C PRO A 122 2.28 -3.15 -0.93
N CYS A 123 2.65 -3.92 0.10
CA CYS A 123 3.12 -3.39 1.38
C CYS A 123 4.64 -3.24 1.33
N LEU A 124 5.11 -2.12 0.78
CA LEU A 124 6.51 -1.82 0.53
C LEU A 124 6.85 -0.40 1.00
N ASP A 125 8.06 -0.25 1.54
CA ASP A 125 8.63 1.06 1.83
C ASP A 125 9.41 1.59 0.60
N PRO A 126 9.62 2.91 0.47
CA PRO A 126 10.26 3.51 -0.69
C PRO A 126 11.78 3.34 -0.72
N ASN A 127 12.44 3.28 0.43
CA ASN A 127 13.90 3.32 0.54
C ASN A 127 14.41 2.79 1.89
N ALA A 128 15.74 2.68 2.02
CA ALA A 128 16.42 2.18 3.21
C ALA A 128 16.29 3.11 4.44
N GLU A 129 15.98 4.39 4.25
CA GLU A 129 15.77 5.35 5.35
C GLU A 129 14.60 4.91 6.25
N CYS A 130 13.59 4.26 5.68
CA CYS A 130 12.49 3.66 6.45
C CYS A 130 12.93 2.59 7.46
N LEU A 131 14.12 2.01 7.28
CA LEU A 131 14.73 1.10 8.26
C LEU A 131 15.73 1.82 9.17
N GLY A 132 16.42 2.83 8.66
CA GLY A 132 17.43 3.59 9.41
C GLY A 132 16.86 4.61 10.40
N ASN A 133 15.65 5.14 10.18
CA ASN A 133 15.05 6.20 11.00
C ASN A 133 13.64 5.84 11.46
N SER A 134 13.54 5.07 12.56
CA SER A 134 12.25 4.62 13.11
C SER A 134 11.39 5.75 13.68
N LEU A 135 11.96 6.92 13.99
CA LEU A 135 11.21 8.08 14.48
C LEU A 135 10.25 8.67 13.44
N ILE A 136 10.45 8.36 12.15
CA ILE A 136 9.52 8.75 11.08
C ILE A 136 8.09 8.28 11.37
N CYS A 137 7.94 7.17 12.12
CA CYS A 137 6.66 6.58 12.46
C CYS A 137 5.90 7.31 13.59
N LEU A 138 6.59 8.15 14.37
CA LEU A 138 5.95 8.94 15.43
C LEU A 138 5.25 10.19 14.89
N ASN A 139 5.49 10.60 13.64
CA ASN A 139 4.86 11.80 13.09
C ASN A 139 3.73 11.39 12.13
N ASP A 140 2.50 11.82 12.42
CA ASP A 140 1.26 11.44 11.70
C ASP A 140 1.34 11.50 10.16
N PRO A 141 1.87 12.57 9.53
CA PRO A 141 1.95 12.62 8.07
C PRO A 141 3.01 11.68 7.48
N ASN A 142 4.02 11.30 8.26
CA ASN A 142 5.19 10.57 7.74
C ASN A 142 5.05 9.05 7.86
N ARG A 143 4.08 8.53 8.61
CA ARG A 143 3.82 7.08 8.71
C ARG A 143 3.48 6.44 7.36
N ASN A 144 2.75 7.17 6.52
CA ASN A 144 2.41 6.70 5.19
C ASN A 144 3.60 6.73 4.22
N ALA A 145 4.69 7.42 4.57
CA ALA A 145 5.92 7.40 3.79
C ALA A 145 6.65 6.06 3.93
N CYS A 146 6.54 5.40 5.09
CA CYS A 146 7.15 4.11 5.39
C CYS A 146 6.10 3.13 5.92
N PRO A 147 5.11 2.75 5.09
CA PRO A 147 3.91 2.06 5.55
C PRO A 147 4.18 0.69 6.16
N ARG A 148 5.18 -0.04 5.69
CA ARG A 148 5.53 -1.36 6.22
C ARG A 148 6.35 -1.22 7.49
N SER A 149 7.41 -0.41 7.44
CA SER A 149 8.23 -0.14 8.62
C SER A 149 7.43 0.42 9.79
N CYS A 150 6.48 1.31 9.52
CA CYS A 150 5.61 1.93 10.51
C CYS A 150 4.35 1.11 10.84
N GLY A 151 4.19 -0.08 10.26
CA GLY A 151 3.08 -0.98 10.59
C GLY A 151 1.70 -0.51 10.14
N VAL A 152 1.61 0.49 9.24
CA VAL A 152 0.36 0.90 8.57
C VAL A 152 -0.17 -0.26 7.72
N CYS A 153 0.75 -1.03 7.12
CA CYS A 153 0.48 -2.35 6.62
C CYS A 153 1.39 -3.36 7.35
N GLU A 154 0.88 -4.53 7.72
CA GLU A 154 1.61 -5.44 8.62
C GLU A 154 2.91 -6.01 8.01
N GLY A 155 2.90 -6.21 6.69
CA GLY A 155 4.07 -6.71 5.97
C GLY A 155 4.50 -8.10 6.45
N CYS A 156 3.59 -9.07 6.46
CA CYS A 156 3.90 -10.44 6.91
C CYS A 156 4.64 -11.29 5.88
N ASN A 157 4.76 -10.83 4.63
CA ASN A 157 5.38 -11.58 3.54
C ASN A 157 6.89 -11.37 3.54
N ASN A 158 7.64 -12.37 3.07
CA ASN A 158 9.04 -12.16 2.69
C ASN A 158 9.12 -11.20 1.49
N LEU A 159 10.06 -10.27 1.57
CA LEU A 159 10.40 -9.29 0.56
C LEU A 159 11.59 -9.73 -0.31
N VAL A 160 12.34 -10.72 0.16
CA VAL A 160 13.34 -11.41 -0.64
C VAL A 160 12.88 -12.82 -0.92
N HIS A 161 13.53 -13.51 -1.86
CA HIS A 161 13.21 -14.90 -2.18
C HIS A 161 13.25 -15.78 -0.93
N ASP A 162 12.29 -16.73 -0.87
CA ASP A 162 12.06 -17.55 0.31
C ASP A 162 13.31 -18.40 0.67
N ASP A 163 14.06 -18.87 -0.31
CA ASP A 163 15.30 -19.63 -0.10
C ASP A 163 16.42 -18.78 0.54
N ILE A 164 16.55 -17.51 0.14
CA ILE A 164 17.48 -16.56 0.78
C ILE A 164 17.07 -16.34 2.26
N CYS A 165 15.77 -16.25 2.52
CA CYS A 165 15.26 -16.12 3.88
C CYS A 165 15.47 -17.38 4.73
N GLU A 166 15.29 -18.57 4.16
CA GLU A 166 15.51 -19.85 4.85
C GLU A 166 16.96 -19.98 5.30
N ILE A 167 17.93 -19.63 4.45
CA ILE A 167 19.35 -19.63 4.81
C ILE A 167 19.64 -18.65 5.96
N ASN A 168 18.94 -17.51 5.98
CA ASN A 168 19.13 -16.47 6.99
C ASN A 168 18.20 -16.59 8.21
N ALA A 169 17.44 -17.68 8.36
CA ALA A 169 16.46 -17.84 9.44
C ALA A 169 17.09 -17.75 10.85
N TYR A 170 18.34 -18.19 11.00
CA TYR A 170 19.09 -18.07 12.25
C TYR A 170 19.37 -16.61 12.67
N ARG A 171 19.20 -15.64 11.75
CA ARG A 171 19.43 -14.21 11.96
C ARG A 171 18.14 -13.43 12.20
N CYS A 172 17.02 -14.07 12.48
CA CYS A 172 15.74 -13.38 12.67
C CYS A 172 15.72 -12.37 13.84
N ASN A 173 16.72 -12.39 14.73
CA ASN A 173 16.92 -11.33 15.74
C ASN A 173 17.49 -10.04 15.13
N ALA A 174 18.13 -10.10 13.95
CA ALA A 174 18.61 -8.93 13.23
C ALA A 174 17.43 -8.19 12.59
N TYR A 175 17.38 -6.88 12.83
CA TYR A 175 16.27 -6.02 12.43
C TYR A 175 15.95 -6.09 10.92
N ASN A 176 16.98 -5.96 10.06
CA ASN A 176 16.82 -6.03 8.61
C ASN A 176 16.35 -7.41 8.14
N VAL A 177 16.83 -8.49 8.77
CA VAL A 177 16.39 -9.87 8.44
C VAL A 177 14.94 -10.05 8.86
N LYS A 178 14.55 -9.65 10.07
CA LYS A 178 13.15 -9.71 10.53
C LYS A 178 12.20 -8.92 9.61
N TYR A 179 12.67 -7.78 9.08
CA TYR A 179 11.90 -6.97 8.14
C TYR A 179 11.76 -7.61 6.76
N LEU A 180 12.89 -8.02 6.15
CA LEU A 180 12.93 -8.58 4.80
C LEU A 180 12.35 -10.00 4.74
N CYS A 181 12.49 -10.77 5.82
CA CYS A 181 12.08 -12.17 5.93
C CYS A 181 10.96 -12.36 6.96
N ALA A 182 10.01 -11.42 7.00
CA ALA A 182 8.96 -11.38 8.01
C ALA A 182 8.15 -12.69 8.14
N LYS A 183 7.91 -13.40 7.04
CA LYS A 183 7.20 -14.69 7.06
C LYS A 183 8.07 -15.76 7.71
N THR A 184 9.31 -15.90 7.25
CA THR A 184 10.27 -16.90 7.76
C THR A 184 10.59 -16.66 9.23
N CYS A 185 10.70 -15.39 9.64
CA CYS A 185 10.95 -15.00 11.03
C CYS A 185 9.70 -15.01 11.91
N GLY A 186 8.55 -15.46 11.41
CA GLY A 186 7.33 -15.55 12.20
C GLY A 186 6.83 -14.19 12.71
N LYS A 187 7.13 -13.07 12.03
CA LYS A 187 6.74 -11.72 12.51
C LYS A 187 5.25 -11.65 12.85
N CYS A 188 4.41 -12.34 12.10
CA CYS A 188 2.96 -12.33 12.25
C CYS A 188 2.35 -13.59 12.87
N SER A 189 3.15 -14.46 13.49
CA SER A 189 2.64 -15.69 14.12
C SER A 189 1.88 -15.41 15.43
N GLU A 190 2.26 -14.36 16.14
CA GLU A 190 1.69 -14.03 17.45
C GLU A 190 0.59 -12.97 17.35
N THR A 191 -0.51 -13.16 18.09
CA THR A 191 -1.58 -12.16 18.21
C THR A 191 -1.15 -10.93 19.00
N CYS A 192 -0.30 -11.12 20.02
CA CYS A 192 0.21 -10.06 20.90
C CYS A 192 1.52 -9.45 20.37
N ARG A 193 1.48 -8.88 19.16
CA ARG A 193 2.66 -8.29 18.52
C ARG A 193 2.48 -6.80 18.22
N ASN A 194 3.59 -6.11 17.99
CA ASN A 194 3.59 -4.84 17.29
C ASN A 194 3.62 -5.09 15.77
N LYS A 195 2.86 -4.31 15.00
CA LYS A 195 2.83 -4.36 13.52
C LYS A 195 4.06 -3.67 12.92
N MET A 196 4.62 -2.71 13.67
CA MET A 196 5.83 -1.98 13.32
C MET A 196 7.02 -2.93 13.11
N ALA A 197 8.02 -2.49 12.36
CA ALA A 197 9.27 -3.24 12.21
C ALA A 197 10.12 -3.20 13.50
N SER A 198 10.13 -2.04 14.19
CA SER A 198 10.95 -1.78 15.39
C SER A 198 10.06 -1.63 16.63
N ASP A 199 10.36 -2.39 17.67
CA ASP A 199 9.62 -2.29 18.94
C ASP A 199 9.99 -1.03 19.75
N ASP A 200 11.18 -0.45 19.52
CA ASP A 200 11.68 0.74 20.24
C ASP A 200 10.74 1.95 20.13
N VAL A 201 10.08 2.12 18.98
CA VAL A 201 9.13 3.22 18.78
C VAL A 201 7.87 2.99 19.58
N CYS A 202 7.39 1.75 19.63
CA CYS A 202 6.23 1.37 20.43
C CYS A 202 6.51 1.53 21.92
N ASP A 203 7.72 1.18 22.36
CA ASP A 203 8.17 1.41 23.73
C ASP A 203 8.23 2.90 24.08
N ARG A 204 8.78 3.75 23.21
CA ARG A 204 8.79 5.21 23.42
C ARG A 204 7.38 5.78 23.44
N PHE A 205 6.54 5.38 22.49
CA PHE A 205 5.15 5.80 22.40
C PHE A 205 4.40 5.46 23.69
N HIS A 206 4.61 4.25 24.22
CA HIS A 206 4.05 3.80 25.48
C HIS A 206 4.58 4.61 26.68
N ARG A 207 5.91 4.77 26.80
CA ARG A 207 6.56 5.49 27.90
C ARG A 207 6.11 6.96 28.01
N PHE A 208 5.79 7.60 26.90
CA PHE A 208 5.24 8.96 26.89
C PHE A 208 3.73 9.04 27.23
N GLY A 209 3.12 7.90 27.56
CA GLY A 209 1.72 7.80 27.95
C GLY A 209 0.76 8.08 26.79
N TYR A 210 1.17 7.82 25.54
CA TYR A 210 0.28 8.01 24.39
C TYR A 210 -0.73 6.86 24.24
N SER A 211 -0.43 5.66 24.74
CA SER A 211 -1.33 4.49 24.69
C SER A 211 -2.70 4.70 25.34
N SER A 212 -2.83 5.66 26.26
CA SER A 212 -4.07 5.95 26.99
C SER A 212 -4.76 7.24 26.54
N ARG A 213 -4.26 7.90 25.48
CA ARG A 213 -4.85 9.16 24.98
C ARG A 213 -5.91 8.88 23.92
N SER A 214 -6.93 9.73 23.87
CA SER A 214 -8.08 9.59 22.97
C SER A 214 -7.92 10.25 21.61
N SER A 215 -6.73 10.72 21.22
CA SER A 215 -6.54 11.32 19.89
C SER A 215 -6.55 10.26 18.79
N ASN A 216 -6.99 10.63 17.57
CA ASN A 216 -6.96 9.74 16.40
C ASN A 216 -5.56 9.14 16.18
N TYR A 217 -4.54 10.00 16.22
CA TYR A 217 -3.13 9.62 16.22
C TYR A 217 -2.81 8.50 17.23
N SER A 218 -3.27 8.65 18.48
CA SER A 218 -2.96 7.70 19.56
C SER A 218 -3.71 6.38 19.36
N SER A 219 -4.94 6.44 18.84
CA SER A 219 -5.71 5.24 18.49
C SER A 219 -5.01 4.41 17.41
N ILE A 220 -4.55 5.06 16.34
CA ILE A 220 -3.83 4.38 15.24
C ILE A 220 -2.54 3.75 15.77
N MET A 221 -1.74 4.51 16.52
CA MET A 221 -0.49 3.99 17.07
C MET A 221 -0.70 2.91 18.13
N THR A 222 -1.81 2.93 18.86
CA THR A 222 -2.15 1.85 19.81
C THR A 222 -2.45 0.54 19.08
N ASP A 223 -3.09 0.60 17.91
CA ASP A 223 -3.30 -0.58 17.05
C ASP A 223 -1.98 -1.07 16.40
N VAL A 224 -1.12 -0.16 15.93
CA VAL A 224 0.21 -0.51 15.42
C VAL A 224 1.09 -1.11 16.52
N CYS A 225 1.04 -0.55 17.73
CA CYS A 225 1.83 -0.94 18.89
C CYS A 225 1.03 -1.81 19.87
N TYR A 226 0.17 -2.67 19.34
CA TYR A 226 -0.78 -3.45 20.12
C TYR A 226 -0.11 -4.30 21.22
N GLY A 227 0.98 -4.99 20.88
CA GLY A 227 1.75 -5.81 21.82
C GLY A 227 2.25 -5.03 23.03
N THR A 228 2.80 -3.83 22.81
CA THR A 228 3.30 -2.97 23.90
C THR A 228 2.15 -2.29 24.68
N CYS A 229 1.12 -1.80 23.98
CA CYS A 229 0.08 -0.97 24.58
C CYS A 229 -0.96 -1.78 25.37
N SER A 230 -1.24 -3.01 24.95
CA SER A 230 -2.31 -3.83 25.51
C SER A 230 -1.88 -4.57 26.77
N SER A 231 -2.60 -4.36 27.88
CA SER A 231 -2.30 -4.97 29.18
C SER A 231 -2.29 -6.50 29.15
N GLY A 232 -3.14 -7.13 28.34
CA GLY A 232 -3.18 -8.59 28.15
C GLY A 232 -2.05 -9.16 27.28
N CYS A 233 -1.25 -8.31 26.65
CA CYS A 233 -0.13 -8.70 25.79
C CYS A 233 1.24 -8.37 26.38
N ARG A 234 1.29 -7.64 27.50
CA ARG A 234 2.56 -7.33 28.15
C ARG A 234 3.15 -8.61 28.73
N ILE A 235 4.13 -9.15 28.05
CA ILE A 235 5.06 -10.10 28.64
C ILE A 235 5.88 -9.29 29.64
N ILE A 236 5.59 -9.48 30.94
CA ILE A 236 6.40 -8.90 32.01
C ILE A 236 7.78 -9.56 31.87
N PRO A 237 8.86 -8.79 31.65
CA PRO A 237 10.21 -9.34 31.55
C PRO A 237 10.65 -10.04 32.84
#